data_AF-A0A2W4ZAW2-F1
#
_entry.id   AF-A0A2W4ZAW2-F1
#
_cell.length_a   1.000
_cell.length_b   1.000
_cell.length_c   1.000
_cell.angle_alpha   90.00
_cell.angle_beta   90.00
_cell.angle_gamma   90.00
#
_symmetry.space_group_name_H-M   'P 1'
#
loop_
_entity.id
_entity.type
_entity.pdbx_description
1 polymer ?
#
loop_
_entity_poly.entity_id
_entity_poly.type
_entity_poly.pdbx_seq_one_letter_code
_entity_poly.pdbx_strand_id
1 'polypeptide(L)'
;MIKTDRQLAYAKRDLEAFEAEHKKLLSEPAPKDVAPRMYQNAIASAARMAKRIRDEIDEYELLKAGDTEVIAVETLSSIPRALIQTRIVRKLTQKQLAEKLGVKEQQVQRWEQQEYENASYATLLDVAEALEFDLSRHNRKCGPTRAAQVARAKRIVAPRDYGVPTALPEWPNWEKSGFDPGRLLQVLQKASTFNHTATTQYSFIGSDKHKSLRIARDQGADDEELLRVFQNLYGYLKHDFEFAVARNAGFLRSSFAGRPGAPPRICLKSNMVGRHGEKEITPLFRDSRVGYDSSVPLDGNTGFSQIAKTGNFYLQNDIPSAVARGEYVNPRIDQSKIHTDFGGRNADFTKLYDRWHDYWTKREGQEEDAAAFYKSTLIMPLKLWDSEISPEFRVFLEGLEIDTRIFGYLCLDHTEVDYFNAAVDLNMAKIVADALCTMLLLRMKWTTHSSNTHAVSKIPIVAKWLSHQDTTAPAIIPQLVALQSELPSLETEGEPLLVSAELGQQLAAVR
;
A
#
# COMPACT_ATOMS: atom_id res chain seq x y z
N MET A 1 7.11 -28.18 15.06
CA MET A 1 6.79 -27.90 16.48
C MET A 1 7.48 -28.95 17.35
N ILE A 2 8.24 -28.48 18.33
CA ILE A 2 8.84 -29.32 19.38
C ILE A 2 7.78 -29.65 20.43
N LYS A 3 7.67 -30.93 20.82
CA LYS A 3 6.63 -31.46 21.71
C LYS A 3 7.20 -32.05 23.00
N THR A 4 8.50 -32.35 23.04
CA THR A 4 9.16 -33.04 24.15
C THR A 4 10.56 -32.51 24.41
N ASP A 5 11.06 -32.71 25.63
CA ASP A 5 12.43 -32.33 26.01
C ASP A 5 13.51 -33.07 25.20
N ARG A 6 13.21 -34.30 24.77
CA ARG A 6 14.10 -35.06 23.89
C ARG A 6 14.21 -34.39 22.51
N GLN A 7 13.10 -33.94 21.94
CA GLN A 7 13.08 -33.18 20.67
C GLN A 7 13.78 -31.83 20.82
N LEU A 8 13.63 -31.14 21.96
CA LEU A 8 14.36 -29.91 22.26
C LEU A 8 15.88 -30.14 22.23
N ALA A 9 16.36 -31.23 22.84
CA ALA A 9 17.79 -31.55 22.85
C ALA A 9 18.35 -31.83 21.45
N TYR A 10 17.59 -32.50 20.57
CA TYR A 10 17.99 -32.67 19.17
C TYR A 10 17.96 -31.34 18.41
N ALA A 11 16.90 -30.55 18.57
CA ALA A 11 16.76 -29.25 17.92
C ALA A 11 17.90 -28.28 18.27
N LYS A 12 18.36 -28.25 19.54
CA LYS A 12 19.50 -27.44 19.96
C LYS A 12 20.80 -27.86 19.26
N ARG A 13 21.04 -29.17 19.13
CA ARG A 13 22.21 -29.69 18.40
C ARG A 13 22.13 -29.36 16.91
N ASP A 14 20.95 -29.50 16.31
CA ASP A 14 20.73 -29.15 14.90
C ASP A 14 20.93 -27.65 14.67
N LEU A 15 20.44 -26.79 15.57
CA LEU A 15 20.66 -25.35 15.51
C LEU A 15 22.15 -25.01 15.53
N GLU A 16 22.91 -25.58 16.48
CA GLU A 16 24.36 -25.39 16.57
C GLU A 16 25.06 -25.83 15.26
N ALA A 17 24.65 -26.97 14.68
CA ALA A 17 25.20 -27.46 13.42
C ALA A 17 24.91 -26.52 12.23
N PHE A 18 23.67 -26.03 12.10
CA PHE A 18 23.30 -25.09 11.02
C PHE A 18 23.93 -23.71 11.19
N GLU A 19 24.08 -23.23 12.42
CA GLU A 19 24.78 -21.97 12.71
C GLU A 19 26.28 -22.07 12.42
N ALA A 20 26.91 -23.20 12.78
CA ALA A 20 28.31 -23.47 12.45
C ALA A 20 28.51 -23.56 10.93
N GLU A 21 27.63 -24.24 10.21
CA GLU A 21 27.69 -24.33 8.75
C GLU A 21 27.47 -22.95 8.08
N HIS A 22 26.48 -22.17 8.53
CA HIS A 22 26.25 -20.82 8.03
C HIS A 22 27.47 -19.91 8.26
N LYS A 23 28.09 -19.99 9.46
CA LYS A 23 29.31 -19.23 9.78
C LYS A 23 30.47 -19.65 8.89
N LYS A 24 30.64 -20.97 8.66
CA LYS A 24 31.68 -21.51 7.78
C LYS A 24 31.51 -20.99 6.34
N LEU A 25 30.31 -21.07 5.79
CA LEU A 25 29.98 -20.61 4.44
C LEU A 25 30.15 -19.08 4.25
N LEU A 26 30.05 -18.28 5.32
CA LEU A 26 30.35 -16.85 5.25
C LEU A 26 31.85 -16.55 5.29
N SER A 27 32.65 -17.41 5.92
CA SER A 27 34.10 -17.20 6.09
C SER A 27 34.95 -17.74 4.93
N GLU A 28 34.40 -18.67 4.14
CA GLU A 28 35.11 -19.30 3.03
C GLU A 28 34.66 -18.66 1.69
N PRO A 29 35.58 -18.45 0.72
CA PRO A 29 35.19 -18.05 -0.62
C PRO A 29 34.47 -19.21 -1.33
N ALA A 30 33.57 -18.86 -2.27
CA ALA A 30 32.86 -19.86 -3.07
C ALA A 30 33.86 -20.80 -3.79
N PRO A 31 33.66 -22.13 -3.73
CA PRO A 31 34.47 -23.09 -4.48
C PRO A 31 34.47 -22.78 -5.99
N LYS A 32 35.62 -22.99 -6.66
CA LYS A 32 35.80 -22.62 -8.08
C LYS A 32 34.88 -23.38 -9.04
N ASP A 33 34.37 -24.53 -8.61
CA ASP A 33 33.47 -25.44 -9.32
C ASP A 33 31.98 -25.20 -9.01
N VAL A 34 31.65 -24.26 -8.12
CA VAL A 34 30.27 -23.94 -7.72
C VAL A 34 29.88 -22.56 -8.24
N ALA A 35 28.78 -22.47 -8.96
CA ALA A 35 28.26 -21.19 -9.43
C ALA A 35 27.97 -20.24 -8.24
N PRO A 36 28.34 -18.94 -8.30
CA PRO A 36 28.18 -18.01 -7.18
C PRO A 36 26.76 -17.95 -6.61
N ARG A 37 25.73 -18.05 -7.46
CA ARG A 37 24.32 -18.11 -7.05
C ARG A 37 24.00 -19.34 -6.20
N MET A 38 24.59 -20.50 -6.51
CA MET A 38 24.38 -21.73 -5.73
C MET A 38 25.01 -21.60 -4.33
N TYR A 39 26.18 -20.98 -4.23
CA TYR A 39 26.84 -20.72 -2.95
C TYR A 39 26.03 -19.73 -2.09
N GLN A 40 25.53 -18.65 -2.68
CA GLN A 40 24.62 -17.70 -2.01
C GLN A 40 23.32 -18.37 -1.55
N ASN A 41 22.75 -19.26 -2.36
CA ASN A 41 21.57 -20.04 -1.98
C ASN A 41 21.83 -20.97 -0.80
N ALA A 42 23.02 -21.57 -0.73
CA ALA A 42 23.44 -22.42 0.39
C ALA A 42 23.52 -21.61 1.70
N ILE A 43 24.15 -20.41 1.66
CA ILE A 43 24.19 -19.47 2.79
C ILE A 43 22.77 -19.11 3.25
N ALA A 44 21.92 -18.66 2.31
CA ALA A 44 20.54 -18.28 2.62
C ALA A 44 19.70 -19.46 3.13
N SER A 45 19.95 -20.67 2.64
CA SER A 45 19.29 -21.90 3.11
C SER A 45 19.67 -22.23 4.55
N ALA A 46 20.97 -22.25 4.87
CA ALA A 46 21.47 -22.50 6.22
C ALA A 46 20.93 -21.46 7.23
N ALA A 47 20.91 -20.18 6.86
CA ALA A 47 20.34 -19.11 7.68
C ALA A 47 18.84 -19.31 7.95
N ARG A 48 18.05 -19.64 6.92
CA ARG A 48 16.61 -19.89 7.05
C ARG A 48 16.31 -21.10 7.92
N MET A 49 17.09 -22.16 7.76
CA MET A 49 16.94 -23.38 8.56
C MET A 49 17.27 -23.12 10.04
N ALA A 50 18.38 -22.43 10.32
CA ALA A 50 18.74 -22.03 11.68
C ALA A 50 17.66 -21.15 12.32
N LYS A 51 17.14 -20.15 11.59
CA LYS A 51 16.04 -19.31 12.08
C LYS A 51 14.80 -20.14 12.42
N ARG A 52 14.38 -21.05 11.53
CA ARG A 52 13.20 -21.89 11.75
C ARG A 52 13.34 -22.76 13.01
N ILE A 53 14.50 -23.40 13.20
CA ILE A 53 14.74 -24.24 14.38
C ILE A 53 14.75 -23.38 15.65
N ARG A 54 15.35 -22.19 15.60
CA ARG A 54 15.35 -21.24 16.71
C ARG A 54 13.93 -20.81 17.10
N ASP A 55 13.11 -20.43 16.13
CA ASP A 55 11.72 -20.06 16.35
C ASP A 55 10.93 -21.23 17.02
N GLU A 56 11.18 -22.48 16.61
CA GLU A 56 10.56 -23.67 17.24
C GLU A 56 11.06 -23.96 18.67
N ILE A 57 12.33 -23.66 18.97
CA ILE A 57 12.92 -23.75 20.32
C ILE A 57 12.28 -22.69 21.23
N ASP A 58 12.24 -21.44 20.77
CA ASP A 58 11.68 -20.32 21.52
C ASP A 58 10.20 -20.58 21.85
N GLU A 59 9.41 -21.07 20.87
CA GLU A 59 8.01 -21.48 21.08
C GLU A 59 7.89 -22.53 22.21
N TYR A 60 8.73 -23.57 22.19
CA TYR A 60 8.68 -24.62 23.20
C TYR A 60 9.12 -24.15 24.59
N GLU A 61 10.18 -23.35 24.67
CA GLU A 61 10.68 -22.82 25.94
C GLU A 61 9.67 -21.86 26.60
N LEU A 62 8.99 -21.03 25.80
CA LEU A 62 7.88 -20.19 26.26
C LEU A 62 6.71 -21.02 26.80
N LEU A 63 6.29 -22.07 26.09
CA LEU A 63 5.23 -22.98 26.56
C LEU A 63 5.65 -23.68 27.86
N LYS A 64 6.91 -24.13 27.97
CA LYS A 64 7.43 -24.81 29.16
C LYS A 64 7.54 -23.88 30.38
N ALA A 65 7.77 -22.58 30.16
CA ALA A 65 7.74 -21.57 31.21
C ALA A 65 6.37 -21.44 31.90
N GLY A 66 5.31 -22.01 31.30
CA GLY A 66 3.97 -22.05 31.87
C GLY A 66 3.09 -20.89 31.40
N ASP A 67 3.50 -20.19 30.34
CA ASP A 67 2.73 -19.07 29.79
C ASP A 67 1.54 -19.58 28.98
N THR A 68 0.37 -19.62 29.61
CA THR A 68 -0.91 -19.99 28.97
C THR A 68 -1.36 -18.98 27.91
N GLU A 69 -0.78 -17.76 27.86
CA GLU A 69 -1.16 -16.72 26.90
C GLU A 69 -0.59 -16.96 25.48
N VAL A 70 0.32 -17.95 25.33
CA VAL A 70 0.97 -18.30 24.05
C VAL A 70 0.11 -19.25 23.18
N ILE A 71 -0.92 -19.87 23.76
CA ILE A 71 -1.76 -20.85 23.07
C ILE A 71 -2.91 -20.13 22.34
N ALA A 72 -2.73 -19.87 21.04
CA ALA A 72 -3.74 -19.23 20.20
C ALA A 72 -4.52 -20.25 19.36
N VAL A 73 -5.83 -20.34 19.56
CA VAL A 73 -6.75 -21.08 18.68
C VAL A 73 -7.42 -20.10 17.73
N GLU A 74 -7.03 -20.08 16.46
CA GLU A 74 -7.58 -19.13 15.48
C GLU A 74 -8.69 -19.74 14.60
N THR A 75 -8.59 -21.05 14.38
CA THR A 75 -9.43 -21.83 13.47
C THR A 75 -9.68 -23.21 14.07
N LEU A 76 -10.73 -23.89 13.62
CA LEU A 76 -11.02 -25.26 14.06
C LEU A 76 -9.83 -26.21 13.80
N SER A 77 -9.12 -26.02 12.69
CA SER A 77 -7.91 -26.79 12.33
C SER A 77 -6.72 -26.54 13.26
N SER A 78 -6.72 -25.49 14.07
CA SER A 78 -5.65 -25.20 15.05
C SER A 78 -5.85 -25.88 16.41
N ILE A 79 -7.03 -26.45 16.67
CA ILE A 79 -7.36 -27.10 17.96
C ILE A 79 -6.41 -28.24 18.28
N PRO A 80 -6.09 -29.17 17.37
CA PRO A 80 -5.17 -30.26 17.68
C PRO A 80 -3.81 -29.80 18.18
N ARG A 81 -3.25 -28.76 17.54
CA ARG A 81 -1.98 -28.16 17.94
C ARG A 81 -2.10 -27.50 19.32
N ALA A 82 -3.21 -26.81 19.59
CA ALA A 82 -3.47 -26.20 20.89
C ALA A 82 -3.55 -27.22 22.03
N LEU A 83 -4.14 -28.40 21.80
CA LEU A 83 -4.15 -29.48 22.80
C LEU A 83 -2.74 -29.91 23.19
N ILE A 84 -1.83 -30.04 22.21
CA ILE A 84 -0.42 -30.37 22.46
C ILE A 84 0.26 -29.25 23.27
N GLN A 85 0.03 -27.99 22.89
CA GLN A 85 0.57 -26.84 23.61
C GLN A 85 0.06 -26.77 25.05
N THR A 86 -1.24 -27.01 25.29
CA THR A 86 -1.83 -27.04 26.63
C THR A 86 -1.23 -28.14 27.50
N ARG A 87 -0.95 -29.32 26.92
CA ARG A 87 -0.22 -30.38 27.63
C ARG A 87 1.16 -29.89 28.10
N ILE A 88 1.91 -29.22 27.22
CA ILE A 88 3.26 -28.71 27.52
C ILE A 88 3.20 -27.65 28.63
N VAL A 89 2.29 -26.70 28.53
CA VAL A 89 2.09 -25.64 29.55
C VAL A 89 1.74 -26.23 30.92
N ARG A 90 0.91 -27.29 30.93
CA ARG A 90 0.57 -28.03 32.16
C ARG A 90 1.68 -28.96 32.65
N LYS A 91 2.82 -28.99 31.96
CA LYS A 91 4.00 -29.82 32.29
C LYS A 91 3.66 -31.31 32.40
N LEU A 92 2.65 -31.76 31.64
CA LEU A 92 2.27 -33.16 31.57
C LEU A 92 3.11 -33.87 30.51
N THR A 93 3.68 -35.01 30.87
CA THR A 93 4.29 -35.93 29.91
C THR A 93 3.21 -36.66 29.10
N GLN A 94 3.57 -37.19 27.93
CA GLN A 94 2.65 -38.01 27.12
C GLN A 94 2.18 -39.25 27.90
N LYS A 95 3.04 -39.83 28.75
CA LYS A 95 2.69 -40.91 29.67
C LYS A 95 1.61 -40.50 30.67
N GLN A 96 1.76 -39.34 31.32
CA GLN A 96 0.78 -38.82 32.28
C GLN A 96 -0.57 -38.48 31.62
N LEU A 97 -0.55 -37.97 30.39
CA LEU A 97 -1.80 -37.77 29.62
C LEU A 97 -2.46 -39.12 29.27
N ALA A 98 -1.68 -40.12 28.89
CA ALA A 98 -2.19 -41.46 28.61
C ALA A 98 -2.82 -42.12 29.84
N GLU A 99 -2.19 -41.96 31.02
CA GLU A 99 -2.73 -42.43 32.31
C GLU A 99 -4.07 -41.75 32.63
N LYS A 100 -4.19 -40.42 32.43
CA LYS A 100 -5.47 -39.70 32.60
C LYS A 100 -6.57 -40.17 31.65
N LEU A 101 -6.21 -40.58 30.44
CA LEU A 101 -7.14 -41.04 29.40
C LEU A 101 -7.44 -42.55 29.48
N GLY A 102 -6.76 -43.30 30.35
CA GLY A 102 -6.88 -44.76 30.41
C GLY A 102 -6.37 -45.49 29.15
N VAL A 103 -5.46 -44.87 28.38
CA VAL A 103 -4.89 -45.44 27.15
C VAL A 103 -3.40 -45.75 27.30
N LYS A 104 -2.84 -46.54 26.37
CA LYS A 104 -1.39 -46.79 26.32
C LYS A 104 -0.65 -45.53 25.85
N GLU A 105 0.53 -45.25 26.42
CA GLU A 105 1.38 -44.11 26.03
C GLU A 105 1.63 -44.03 24.51
N GLN A 106 1.87 -45.19 23.86
CA GLN A 106 2.06 -45.30 22.41
C GLN A 106 0.87 -44.74 21.58
N GLN A 107 -0.34 -44.71 22.15
CA GLN A 107 -1.51 -44.13 21.50
C GLN A 107 -1.40 -42.60 21.47
N VAL A 108 -1.09 -41.97 22.61
CA VAL A 108 -0.91 -40.51 22.71
C VAL A 108 0.29 -40.04 21.87
N GLN A 109 1.38 -40.81 21.87
CA GLN A 109 2.54 -40.52 21.01
C GLN A 109 2.16 -40.48 19.52
N ARG A 110 1.38 -41.47 19.04
CA ARG A 110 0.90 -41.50 17.65
C ARG A 110 -0.03 -40.34 17.33
N TRP A 111 -0.97 -40.02 18.23
CA TRP A 111 -1.86 -38.88 18.05
C TRP A 111 -1.09 -37.56 17.97
N GLU A 112 -0.18 -37.29 18.90
CA GLU A 112 0.60 -36.05 18.85
C GLU A 112 1.56 -36.00 17.66
N GLN A 113 2.10 -37.14 17.22
CA GLN A 113 2.95 -37.20 16.03
C GLN A 113 2.22 -36.76 14.76
N GLN A 114 0.96 -37.17 14.61
CA GLN A 114 0.09 -36.79 13.49
C GLN A 114 -0.77 -35.55 13.78
N GLU A 115 -0.50 -34.82 14.87
CA GLU A 115 -1.31 -33.66 15.27
C GLU A 115 -2.81 -33.95 15.29
N TYR A 116 -3.17 -35.13 15.77
CA TYR A 116 -4.54 -35.65 15.84
C TYR A 116 -5.31 -35.64 14.50
N GLU A 117 -4.63 -35.57 13.34
CA GLU A 117 -5.25 -35.49 12.01
C GLU A 117 -6.28 -36.61 11.76
N ASN A 118 -6.00 -37.83 12.24
CA ASN A 118 -6.88 -38.99 12.12
C ASN A 118 -7.62 -39.35 13.42
N ALA A 119 -7.58 -38.48 14.44
CA ALA A 119 -8.29 -38.73 15.68
C ALA A 119 -9.80 -38.50 15.49
N SER A 120 -10.61 -39.37 16.09
CA SER A 120 -12.06 -39.16 16.10
C SER A 120 -12.41 -37.90 16.89
N TYR A 121 -13.56 -37.29 16.58
CA TYR A 121 -14.06 -36.16 17.35
C TYR A 121 -14.24 -36.50 18.84
N ALA A 122 -14.73 -37.70 19.17
CA ALA A 122 -14.84 -38.18 20.55
C ALA A 122 -13.48 -38.20 21.25
N THR A 123 -12.45 -38.69 20.58
CA THR A 123 -11.07 -38.69 21.11
C THR A 123 -10.55 -37.28 21.40
N LEU A 124 -10.84 -36.32 20.52
CA LEU A 124 -10.44 -34.92 20.74
C LEU A 124 -11.13 -34.32 21.97
N LEU A 125 -12.40 -34.67 22.21
CA LEU A 125 -13.14 -34.26 23.41
C LEU A 125 -12.55 -34.89 24.67
N ASP A 126 -12.28 -36.20 24.67
CA ASP A 126 -11.68 -36.90 25.82
C ASP A 126 -10.33 -36.27 26.19
N VAL A 127 -9.50 -35.98 25.18
CA VAL A 127 -8.19 -35.34 25.35
C VAL A 127 -8.35 -33.91 25.87
N ALA A 128 -9.30 -33.15 25.32
CA ALA A 128 -9.60 -31.80 25.79
C ALA A 128 -10.05 -31.81 27.25
N GLU A 129 -10.93 -32.73 27.65
CA GLU A 129 -11.40 -32.86 29.03
C GLU A 129 -10.28 -33.27 29.99
N ALA A 130 -9.45 -34.26 29.63
CA ALA A 130 -8.31 -34.69 30.43
C ALA A 130 -7.26 -33.57 30.64
N LEU A 131 -7.16 -32.66 29.66
CA LEU A 131 -6.33 -31.47 29.69
C LEU A 131 -7.07 -30.24 30.23
N GLU A 132 -8.30 -30.37 30.74
CA GLU A 132 -9.23 -29.28 31.12
C GLU A 132 -9.11 -28.08 30.15
N PHE A 133 -9.12 -28.39 28.86
CA PHE A 133 -8.89 -27.47 27.77
C PHE A 133 -10.13 -26.61 27.57
N ASP A 134 -10.08 -25.40 28.10
CA ASP A 134 -11.17 -24.45 27.97
C ASP A 134 -11.02 -23.66 26.66
N LEU A 135 -11.73 -24.07 25.61
CA LEU A 135 -11.79 -23.36 24.32
C LEU A 135 -12.09 -21.87 24.49
N SER A 136 -12.91 -21.47 25.48
CA SER A 136 -13.24 -20.07 25.71
C SER A 136 -12.06 -19.28 26.29
N ARG A 137 -11.22 -19.92 27.11
CA ARG A 137 -9.98 -19.32 27.65
C ARG A 137 -8.85 -19.27 26.62
N HIS A 138 -8.75 -20.27 25.74
CA HIS A 138 -7.69 -20.37 24.71
C HIS A 138 -8.05 -19.65 23.39
N ASN A 139 -9.33 -19.28 23.20
CA ASN A 139 -9.76 -18.30 22.20
C ASN A 139 -9.57 -16.85 22.68
N ARG A 140 -9.04 -16.65 23.91
CA ARG A 140 -8.52 -15.34 24.33
C ARG A 140 -7.13 -15.18 23.73
N LYS A 141 -7.07 -14.84 22.44
CA LYS A 141 -5.84 -14.23 21.89
C LYS A 141 -5.43 -13.09 22.82
N CYS A 142 -4.19 -13.13 23.31
CA CYS A 142 -3.49 -11.93 23.73
C CYS A 142 -3.42 -11.00 22.50
N GLY A 143 -3.95 -9.81 22.69
CA GLY A 143 -4.56 -8.95 21.68
C GLY A 143 -5.85 -8.40 22.30
N PRO A 144 -6.13 -7.09 22.24
CA PRO A 144 -7.23 -6.52 23.02
C PRO A 144 -8.53 -7.27 22.70
N THR A 145 -9.22 -7.76 23.74
CA THR A 145 -10.39 -8.66 23.68
C THR A 145 -11.40 -8.23 22.61
N ARG A 146 -12.14 -9.11 21.91
CA ARG A 146 -13.17 -8.70 20.92
C ARG A 146 -14.23 -7.75 21.52
N ALA A 147 -14.58 -7.90 22.79
CA ALA A 147 -15.40 -6.95 23.55
C ALA A 147 -14.64 -5.68 23.95
N ALA A 148 -13.32 -5.72 24.14
CA ALA A 148 -12.45 -4.55 24.33
C ALA A 148 -11.98 -3.91 23.02
N GLN A 149 -12.06 -4.58 21.86
CA GLN A 149 -11.86 -4.09 20.50
C GLN A 149 -13.16 -3.48 20.02
N VAL A 150 -14.32 -4.06 20.34
CA VAL A 150 -15.62 -3.42 20.17
C VAL A 150 -15.79 -2.30 21.19
N ALA A 151 -15.31 -2.41 22.44
CA ALA A 151 -15.33 -1.29 23.40
C ALA A 151 -14.21 -0.26 23.16
N ARG A 152 -13.09 -0.61 22.50
CA ARG A 152 -12.06 0.33 22.03
C ARG A 152 -12.47 0.96 20.71
N ALA A 153 -13.06 0.22 19.77
CA ALA A 153 -13.70 0.75 18.57
C ALA A 153 -14.90 1.62 18.95
N LYS A 154 -15.71 1.26 19.97
CA LYS A 154 -16.78 2.08 20.56
C LYS A 154 -16.27 3.24 21.43
N ARG A 155 -15.12 3.12 22.11
CA ARG A 155 -14.45 4.27 22.77
C ARG A 155 -13.75 5.20 21.77
N ILE A 156 -13.44 4.72 20.57
CA ILE A 156 -13.00 5.49 19.38
C ILE A 156 -14.24 5.78 18.49
N VAL A 157 -15.43 5.92 19.07
CA VAL A 157 -16.62 6.50 18.40
C VAL A 157 -16.79 7.98 18.73
N ALA A 158 -16.04 8.52 19.68
CA ALA A 158 -15.66 9.92 19.51
C ALA A 158 -14.68 9.94 18.33
N PRO A 159 -14.87 10.79 17.31
CA PRO A 159 -13.75 11.22 16.50
C PRO A 159 -12.68 11.56 17.52
N ARG A 160 -11.54 10.83 17.50
CA ARG A 160 -10.37 11.44 18.10
C ARG A 160 -10.22 12.68 17.26
N ASP A 161 -10.55 13.81 17.87
CA ASP A 161 -9.92 15.07 17.57
C ASP A 161 -8.43 14.77 17.78
N TYR A 162 -7.81 14.12 16.78
CA TYR A 162 -6.47 14.47 16.40
C TYR A 162 -6.67 15.94 16.17
N GLY A 163 -6.43 16.75 17.19
CA GLY A 163 -6.43 18.19 17.06
C GLY A 163 -5.53 18.40 15.87
N VAL A 164 -6.17 18.61 14.72
CA VAL A 164 -5.48 18.91 13.50
C VAL A 164 -4.70 20.11 13.95
N PRO A 165 -3.37 20.13 13.82
CA PRO A 165 -2.69 21.39 13.84
C PRO A 165 -3.39 22.20 12.74
N THR A 166 -4.39 22.99 13.12
CA THR A 166 -5.10 23.94 12.24
C THR A 166 -4.09 24.92 11.69
N ALA A 167 -2.98 25.08 12.39
CA ALA A 167 -1.70 25.48 11.85
C ALA A 167 -0.88 24.25 11.40
N LEU A 168 -0.55 24.19 10.10
CA LEU A 168 0.66 23.49 9.64
C LEU A 168 1.77 23.71 10.69
N PRO A 169 2.49 22.68 11.17
CA PRO A 169 3.53 22.89 12.16
C PRO A 169 4.44 24.01 11.68
N GLU A 170 4.65 25.03 12.52
CA GLU A 170 5.50 26.17 12.17
C GLU A 170 6.84 25.63 11.68
N TRP A 171 7.05 25.77 10.38
CA TRP A 171 8.30 25.37 9.76
C TRP A 171 9.37 26.31 10.29
N PRO A 172 10.56 25.81 10.70
CA PRO A 172 11.67 26.68 11.08
C PRO A 172 11.86 27.74 10.00
N ASN A 173 12.08 29.00 10.34
CA ASN A 173 12.24 30.05 9.33
C ASN A 173 13.55 29.81 8.55
N TRP A 174 13.48 29.09 7.42
CA TRP A 174 14.62 28.50 6.70
C TRP A 174 15.12 29.33 5.51
N GLU A 175 14.75 30.61 5.44
CA GLU A 175 15.01 31.55 4.34
C GLU A 175 16.48 31.99 4.15
N LYS A 176 17.46 31.47 4.90
CA LYS A 176 18.83 32.04 4.89
C LYS A 176 19.95 31.03 4.76
N SER A 177 20.01 30.24 3.68
CA SER A 177 21.29 29.71 3.17
C SER A 177 21.11 29.07 1.81
N GLY A 178 22.09 29.25 0.91
CA GLY A 178 22.16 28.59 -0.40
C GLY A 178 22.23 27.06 -0.32
N PHE A 179 22.48 26.41 -1.46
CA PHE A 179 22.49 24.95 -1.58
C PHE A 179 23.46 24.30 -0.58
N ASP A 180 22.91 23.47 0.32
CA ASP A 180 23.63 22.76 1.37
C ASP A 180 23.33 21.25 1.25
N PRO A 181 24.31 20.43 0.82
CA PRO A 181 24.14 18.97 0.74
C PRO A 181 23.77 18.32 2.08
N GLY A 182 24.24 18.85 3.21
CA GLY A 182 23.90 18.37 4.54
C GLY A 182 22.41 18.59 4.87
N ARG A 183 21.88 19.75 4.49
CA ARG A 183 20.44 20.05 4.58
C ARG A 183 19.61 19.11 3.73
N LEU A 184 19.99 18.90 2.47
CA LEU A 184 19.26 18.00 1.57
C LEU A 184 19.21 16.59 2.16
N LEU A 185 20.33 16.09 2.69
CA LEU A 185 20.39 14.78 3.34
C LEU A 185 19.46 14.70 4.56
N GLN A 186 19.38 15.75 5.38
CA GLN A 186 18.44 15.81 6.52
C GLN A 186 16.98 15.80 6.06
N VAL A 187 16.64 16.54 5.00
CA VAL A 187 15.28 16.54 4.42
C VAL A 187 14.93 15.15 3.90
N LEU A 188 15.84 14.51 3.17
CA LEU A 188 15.68 13.14 2.67
C LEU A 188 15.47 12.14 3.81
N GLN A 189 16.30 12.21 4.86
CA GLN A 189 16.16 11.36 6.04
C GLN A 189 14.81 11.54 6.72
N LYS A 190 14.36 12.78 6.90
CA LYS A 190 13.04 13.09 7.50
C LYS A 190 11.89 12.59 6.63
N ALA A 191 11.96 12.83 5.32
CA ALA A 191 10.95 12.36 4.36
C ALA A 191 10.86 10.83 4.35
N SER A 192 12.00 10.14 4.28
CA SER A 192 12.07 8.67 4.32
C SER A 192 11.51 8.11 5.63
N THR A 193 11.92 8.68 6.78
CA THR A 193 11.46 8.24 8.11
C THR A 193 9.95 8.43 8.27
N PHE A 194 9.46 9.61 7.86
CA PHE A 194 8.03 9.91 7.85
C PHE A 194 7.26 8.93 6.96
N ASN A 195 7.68 8.75 5.70
CA ASN A 195 6.97 7.90 4.74
C ASN A 195 6.96 6.43 5.15
N HIS A 196 8.05 5.94 5.74
CA HIS A 196 8.08 4.58 6.30
C HIS A 196 7.04 4.42 7.43
N THR A 197 7.01 5.37 8.36
CA THR A 197 6.08 5.36 9.49
C THR A 197 4.63 5.51 9.03
N ALA A 198 4.37 6.49 8.16
CA ALA A 198 3.06 6.80 7.63
C ALA A 198 2.49 5.61 6.84
N THR A 199 3.27 5.01 5.94
CA THR A 199 2.84 3.84 5.16
C THR A 199 2.56 2.64 6.05
N THR A 200 3.40 2.41 7.07
CA THR A 200 3.18 1.34 8.06
C THR A 200 1.88 1.55 8.81
N GLN A 201 1.66 2.75 9.36
CA GLN A 201 0.42 3.09 10.07
C GLN A 201 -0.82 2.94 9.16
N TYR A 202 -0.73 3.49 7.95
CA TYR A 202 -1.75 3.39 6.91
C TYR A 202 -2.14 1.94 6.64
N SER A 203 -1.14 1.05 6.57
CA SER A 203 -1.36 -0.37 6.34
C SER A 203 -2.03 -1.10 7.50
N PHE A 204 -1.50 -0.92 8.72
CA PHE A 204 -2.03 -1.60 9.90
C PHE A 204 -3.44 -1.15 10.24
N ILE A 205 -3.66 0.17 10.27
CA ILE A 205 -4.96 0.75 10.64
C ILE A 205 -5.98 0.55 9.51
N GLY A 206 -5.57 0.72 8.26
CA GLY A 206 -6.43 0.43 7.10
C GLY A 206 -6.91 -1.02 7.08
N SER A 207 -6.02 -1.97 7.36
CA SER A 207 -6.35 -3.39 7.47
C SER A 207 -7.34 -3.69 8.60
N ASP A 208 -7.16 -3.06 9.77
CA ASP A 208 -8.06 -3.26 10.93
C ASP A 208 -9.47 -2.72 10.66
N LYS A 209 -9.57 -1.53 10.07
CA LYS A 209 -10.85 -0.92 9.68
C LYS A 209 -11.55 -1.72 8.58
N HIS A 210 -10.79 -2.19 7.58
CA HIS A 210 -11.32 -3.06 6.53
C HIS A 210 -11.79 -4.41 7.06
N LYS A 211 -11.06 -4.99 8.02
CA LYS A 211 -11.50 -6.20 8.74
C LYS A 211 -12.79 -5.95 9.51
N SER A 212 -12.94 -4.78 10.12
CA SER A 212 -14.19 -4.40 10.81
C SER A 212 -15.38 -4.36 9.84
N LEU A 213 -15.19 -3.80 8.65
CA LEU A 213 -16.21 -3.79 7.59
C LEU A 213 -16.62 -5.20 7.18
N ARG A 214 -15.64 -6.07 6.97
CA ARG A 214 -15.88 -7.48 6.63
C ARG A 214 -16.67 -8.19 7.74
N ILE A 215 -16.28 -8.02 9.01
CA ILE A 215 -16.96 -8.64 10.15
C ILE A 215 -18.40 -8.15 10.25
N ALA A 216 -18.65 -6.84 10.14
CA ALA A 216 -20.01 -6.29 10.19
C ALA A 216 -20.90 -6.91 9.11
N ARG A 217 -20.37 -7.01 7.88
CA ARG A 217 -21.09 -7.66 6.77
C ARG A 217 -21.35 -9.15 7.04
N ASP A 218 -20.33 -9.90 7.43
CA ASP A 218 -20.44 -11.35 7.65
C ASP A 218 -21.37 -11.70 8.82
N GLN A 219 -21.60 -10.76 9.74
CA GLN A 219 -22.54 -10.88 10.86
C GLN A 219 -23.96 -10.40 10.53
N GLY A 220 -24.22 -9.93 9.31
CA GLY A 220 -25.52 -9.40 8.93
C GLY A 220 -25.89 -8.13 9.69
N ALA A 221 -24.91 -7.25 9.94
CA ALA A 221 -25.19 -5.93 10.51
C ALA A 221 -26.17 -5.15 9.61
N ASP A 222 -26.97 -4.28 10.24
CA ASP A 222 -27.90 -3.41 9.51
C ASP A 222 -27.17 -2.35 8.66
N ASP A 223 -27.92 -1.73 7.75
CA ASP A 223 -27.40 -0.74 6.79
C ASP A 223 -26.76 0.49 7.48
N GLU A 224 -27.22 0.88 8.67
CA GLU A 224 -26.66 2.01 9.42
C GLU A 224 -25.29 1.67 10.00
N GLU A 225 -25.14 0.48 10.58
CA GLU A 225 -23.87 0.00 11.09
C GLU A 225 -22.86 -0.25 9.95
N LEU A 226 -23.32 -0.79 8.81
CA LEU A 226 -22.48 -0.95 7.62
C LEU A 226 -22.01 0.41 7.09
N LEU A 227 -22.89 1.41 7.03
CA LEU A 227 -22.52 2.78 6.68
C LEU A 227 -21.48 3.34 7.66
N ARG A 228 -21.70 3.19 8.97
CA ARG A 228 -20.80 3.71 10.00
C ARG A 228 -19.40 3.13 9.89
N VAL A 229 -19.28 1.80 9.71
CA VAL A 229 -17.99 1.13 9.57
C VAL A 229 -17.34 1.46 8.22
N PHE A 230 -18.12 1.61 7.15
CA PHE A 230 -17.64 2.06 5.84
C PHE A 230 -17.08 3.49 5.92
N GLN A 231 -17.80 4.42 6.53
CA GLN A 231 -17.34 5.80 6.76
C GLN A 231 -16.05 5.83 7.59
N ASN A 232 -15.92 4.95 8.58
CA ASN A 232 -14.72 4.85 9.40
C ASN A 232 -13.49 4.43 8.59
N LEU A 233 -13.63 3.44 7.70
CA LEU A 233 -12.59 3.03 6.77
C LEU A 233 -12.28 4.15 5.76
N TYR A 234 -13.30 4.65 5.06
CA TYR A 234 -13.13 5.64 4.00
C TYR A 234 -12.53 6.95 4.54
N GLY A 235 -13.06 7.45 5.66
CA GLY A 235 -12.58 8.67 6.30
C GLY A 235 -11.12 8.58 6.72
N TYR A 236 -10.71 7.44 7.28
CA TYR A 236 -9.31 7.17 7.60
C TYR A 236 -8.42 7.18 6.35
N LEU A 237 -8.80 6.39 5.33
CA LEU A 237 -8.02 6.28 4.10
C LEU A 237 -7.88 7.63 3.37
N LYS A 238 -8.93 8.45 3.38
CA LYS A 238 -8.91 9.80 2.79
C LYS A 238 -8.00 10.72 3.60
N HIS A 239 -8.28 10.88 4.89
CA HIS A 239 -7.61 11.85 5.75
C HIS A 239 -6.11 11.59 5.86
N ASP A 240 -5.70 10.36 6.16
CA ASP A 240 -4.28 10.02 6.32
C ASP A 240 -3.51 10.13 5.00
N PHE A 241 -4.16 9.86 3.87
CA PHE A 241 -3.55 10.08 2.56
C PHE A 241 -3.33 11.57 2.29
N GLU A 242 -4.34 12.40 2.50
CA GLU A 242 -4.24 13.86 2.35
C GLU A 242 -3.17 14.45 3.28
N PHE A 243 -3.10 13.97 4.52
CA PHE A 243 -2.06 14.35 5.47
C PHE A 243 -0.66 13.96 4.97
N ALA A 244 -0.49 12.75 4.45
CA ALA A 244 0.77 12.30 3.90
C ALA A 244 1.19 13.13 2.68
N VAL A 245 0.25 13.49 1.79
CA VAL A 245 0.51 14.37 0.65
C VAL A 245 0.97 15.74 1.13
N ALA A 246 0.26 16.36 2.08
CA ALA A 246 0.63 17.68 2.62
C ALA A 246 2.00 17.66 3.30
N ARG A 247 2.32 16.61 4.06
CA ARG A 247 3.64 16.44 4.68
C ARG A 247 4.76 16.30 3.65
N ASN A 248 4.54 15.50 2.61
CA ASN A 248 5.50 15.34 1.53
C ASN A 248 5.69 16.61 0.69
N ALA A 249 4.63 17.37 0.45
CA ALA A 249 4.73 18.69 -0.16
C ALA A 249 5.64 19.62 0.68
N GLY A 250 5.52 19.58 2.01
CA GLY A 250 6.42 20.29 2.93
C GLY A 250 7.89 19.87 2.81
N PHE A 251 8.18 18.57 2.71
CA PHE A 251 9.55 18.08 2.50
C PHE A 251 10.12 18.54 1.15
N LEU A 252 9.33 18.47 0.08
CA LEU A 252 9.73 19.00 -1.23
C LEU A 252 10.04 20.48 -1.16
N ARG A 253 9.18 21.31 -0.56
CA ARG A 253 9.46 22.74 -0.40
C ARG A 253 10.78 22.97 0.35
N SER A 254 11.03 22.20 1.40
CA SER A 254 12.28 22.28 2.16
C SER A 254 13.52 21.89 1.35
N SER A 255 13.40 21.03 0.33
CA SER A 255 14.53 20.73 -0.57
C SER A 255 14.86 21.86 -1.54
N PHE A 256 13.92 22.78 -1.77
CA PHE A 256 14.13 24.00 -2.57
C PHE A 256 14.58 25.20 -1.73
N ALA A 257 14.70 25.04 -0.41
CA ALA A 257 15.10 26.09 0.51
C ALA A 257 16.45 26.72 0.13
N GLY A 258 16.48 28.06 0.02
CA GLY A 258 17.69 28.81 -0.35
C GLY A 258 17.85 29.12 -1.83
N ARG A 259 16.90 28.68 -2.67
CA ARG A 259 16.81 29.11 -4.07
C ARG A 259 16.09 30.46 -4.17
N PRO A 260 16.39 31.28 -5.19
CA PRO A 260 15.66 32.52 -5.44
C PRO A 260 14.21 32.23 -5.82
N GLY A 261 13.30 33.13 -5.41
CA GLY A 261 11.86 33.02 -5.70
C GLY A 261 11.08 32.17 -4.70
N ALA A 262 9.79 32.00 -4.98
CA ALA A 262 8.91 31.14 -4.19
C ALA A 262 9.27 29.66 -4.40
N PRO A 263 8.94 28.75 -3.46
CA PRO A 263 9.05 27.32 -3.75
C PRO A 263 8.09 26.92 -4.89
N PRO A 264 8.38 25.82 -5.62
CA PRO A 264 7.52 25.36 -6.69
C PRO A 264 6.14 24.97 -6.15
N ARG A 265 5.11 25.22 -6.96
CA ARG A 265 3.75 24.77 -6.71
C ARG A 265 3.70 23.26 -6.86
N ILE A 266 3.12 22.59 -5.87
CA ILE A 266 3.00 21.13 -5.84
C ILE A 266 1.56 20.74 -6.15
N CYS A 267 1.38 19.82 -7.11
CA CYS A 267 0.09 19.27 -7.45
C CYS A 267 0.20 17.76 -7.62
N LEU A 268 -0.68 17.01 -6.94
CA LEU A 268 -0.87 15.59 -7.20
C LEU A 268 -2.07 15.43 -8.11
N LYS A 269 -1.94 14.62 -9.15
CA LYS A 269 -3.03 14.30 -10.08
C LYS A 269 -3.21 12.79 -10.22
N SER A 270 -4.45 12.36 -10.46
CA SER A 270 -4.83 10.97 -10.76
C SER A 270 -5.05 10.81 -12.26
N ASN A 271 -4.82 9.61 -12.76
CA ASN A 271 -5.29 9.16 -14.06
C ASN A 271 -6.63 8.44 -13.90
N MET A 272 -7.73 9.18 -13.86
CA MET A 272 -9.05 8.58 -13.79
C MET A 272 -9.60 8.34 -15.18
N VAL A 273 -10.41 7.29 -15.32
CA VAL A 273 -11.30 7.16 -16.47
C VAL A 273 -12.50 8.07 -16.21
N GLY A 274 -12.72 9.07 -17.07
CA GLY A 274 -13.85 9.99 -16.99
C GLY A 274 -15.19 9.28 -17.23
N ARG A 275 -16.31 10.00 -17.04
CA ARG A 275 -17.69 9.45 -17.17
C ARG A 275 -17.99 8.81 -18.53
N HIS A 276 -17.21 9.11 -19.56
CA HIS A 276 -17.39 8.63 -20.94
C HIS A 276 -16.32 7.64 -21.39
N GLY A 277 -15.49 7.10 -20.48
CA GLY A 277 -14.45 6.13 -20.83
C GLY A 277 -13.11 6.74 -21.27
N GLU A 278 -13.01 8.07 -21.37
CA GLU A 278 -11.78 8.78 -21.74
C GLU A 278 -10.80 8.89 -20.55
N LYS A 279 -9.49 8.74 -20.81
CA LYS A 279 -8.44 8.90 -19.78
C LYS A 279 -8.24 10.39 -19.47
N GLU A 280 -8.71 10.83 -18.31
CA GLU A 280 -8.64 12.22 -17.86
C GLU A 280 -7.73 12.36 -16.62
N ILE A 281 -6.93 13.43 -16.60
CA ILE A 281 -6.00 13.69 -15.50
C ILE A 281 -6.62 14.66 -14.51
N THR A 282 -7.18 14.15 -13.42
CA THR A 282 -7.92 14.94 -12.42
C THR A 282 -7.01 15.33 -11.24
N PRO A 283 -7.07 16.55 -10.70
CA PRO A 283 -6.29 16.93 -9.52
C PRO A 283 -6.77 16.18 -8.26
N LEU A 284 -5.83 15.62 -7.49
CA LEU A 284 -6.05 14.98 -6.18
C LEU A 284 -5.66 15.87 -5.00
N PHE A 285 -4.63 16.68 -5.20
CA PHE A 285 -4.14 17.63 -4.21
C PHE A 285 -3.50 18.82 -4.92
N ARG A 286 -3.66 20.00 -4.34
CA ARG A 286 -3.00 21.21 -4.81
C ARG A 286 -2.66 22.14 -3.65
N ASP A 287 -1.47 22.71 -3.74
CA ASP A 287 -0.91 23.62 -2.75
C ASP A 287 -1.59 24.99 -2.67
N SER A 288 -2.22 25.44 -3.76
CA SER A 288 -2.92 26.72 -3.85
C SER A 288 -4.32 26.55 -4.45
N ARG A 289 -5.30 27.30 -3.91
CA ARG A 289 -6.64 27.42 -4.50
C ARG A 289 -6.53 28.27 -5.76
N VAL A 290 -6.31 27.64 -6.90
CA VAL A 290 -6.39 28.31 -8.20
C VAL A 290 -7.80 28.13 -8.77
N GLY A 291 -8.37 29.20 -9.29
CA GLY A 291 -9.77 29.27 -9.70
C GLY A 291 -10.17 28.47 -10.95
N TYR A 292 -9.28 27.66 -11.54
CA TYR A 292 -9.49 26.99 -12.82
C TYR A 292 -9.53 25.46 -12.70
N ASP A 293 -10.29 24.81 -13.60
CA ASP A 293 -10.27 23.34 -13.75
C ASP A 293 -8.98 22.94 -14.47
N SER A 294 -8.25 22.01 -13.86
CA SER A 294 -6.97 21.54 -14.37
C SER A 294 -7.02 20.13 -14.94
N SER A 295 -8.24 19.60 -15.05
CA SER A 295 -8.51 18.33 -15.68
C SER A 295 -8.18 18.45 -17.16
N VAL A 296 -7.35 17.54 -17.65
CA VAL A 296 -6.88 17.55 -19.03
C VAL A 296 -6.92 16.13 -19.59
N PRO A 297 -7.28 15.96 -20.88
CA PRO A 297 -7.07 14.71 -21.57
C PRO A 297 -5.58 14.33 -21.55
N LEU A 298 -5.27 13.04 -21.42
CA LEU A 298 -3.89 12.53 -21.37
C LEU A 298 -3.02 13.03 -22.53
N ASP A 299 -3.58 13.08 -23.74
CA ASP A 299 -2.89 13.53 -24.95
C ASP A 299 -2.93 15.04 -25.17
N GLY A 300 -3.67 15.78 -24.34
CA GLY A 300 -3.80 17.23 -24.44
C GLY A 300 -2.59 18.01 -23.89
N ASN A 301 -1.67 17.33 -23.20
CA ASN A 301 -0.49 17.95 -22.59
C ASN A 301 0.77 17.13 -22.91
N THR A 302 1.81 17.80 -23.43
CA THR A 302 3.06 17.14 -23.84
C THR A 302 3.70 16.34 -22.72
N GLY A 303 3.74 16.89 -21.50
CA GLY A 303 4.38 16.23 -20.37
C GLY A 303 3.70 14.91 -20.02
N PHE A 304 2.38 14.91 -19.86
CA PHE A 304 1.65 13.67 -19.55
C PHE A 304 1.70 12.65 -20.69
N SER A 305 1.57 13.08 -21.94
CA SER A 305 1.67 12.18 -23.11
C SER A 305 3.06 11.53 -23.21
N GLN A 306 4.15 12.27 -22.95
CA GLN A 306 5.50 11.70 -22.96
C GLN A 306 5.72 10.71 -21.82
N ILE A 307 5.21 11.00 -20.62
CA ILE A 307 5.28 10.07 -19.49
C ILE A 307 4.48 8.80 -19.79
N ALA A 308 3.30 8.91 -20.38
CA ALA A 308 2.50 7.74 -20.76
C ALA A 308 3.23 6.84 -21.78
N LYS A 309 3.95 7.44 -22.73
CA LYS A 309 4.72 6.71 -23.76
C LYS A 309 6.00 6.07 -23.23
N THR A 310 6.74 6.81 -22.38
CA THR A 310 8.10 6.41 -21.96
C THR A 310 8.12 5.72 -20.59
N GLY A 311 7.10 5.96 -19.77
CA GLY A 311 7.08 5.63 -18.36
C GLY A 311 8.03 6.47 -17.51
N ASN A 312 8.84 7.37 -18.08
CA ASN A 312 9.83 8.17 -17.35
C ASN A 312 9.25 9.49 -16.85
N PHE A 313 10.02 10.25 -16.07
CA PHE A 313 9.64 11.62 -15.68
C PHE A 313 9.68 12.56 -16.90
N TYR A 314 9.06 13.72 -16.77
CA TYR A 314 9.14 14.81 -17.76
C TYR A 314 9.66 16.08 -17.09
N LEU A 315 10.65 16.73 -17.69
CA LEU A 315 11.21 17.99 -17.23
C LEU A 315 11.26 18.98 -18.39
N GLN A 316 10.66 20.15 -18.20
CA GLN A 316 10.75 21.29 -19.12
C GLN A 316 11.03 22.55 -18.31
N ASN A 317 12.22 23.13 -18.48
CA ASN A 317 12.68 24.31 -17.76
C ASN A 317 12.49 25.63 -18.53
N ASP A 318 12.11 25.56 -19.81
CA ASP A 318 11.80 26.74 -20.62
C ASP A 318 10.55 26.47 -21.46
N ILE A 319 9.39 26.46 -20.78
CA ILE A 319 8.08 26.29 -21.43
C ILE A 319 7.84 27.39 -22.47
N PRO A 320 8.08 28.69 -22.21
CA PRO A 320 7.83 29.73 -23.21
C PRO A 320 8.53 29.46 -24.55
N SER A 321 9.83 29.17 -24.54
CA SER A 321 10.55 28.85 -25.77
C SER A 321 10.10 27.54 -26.40
N ALA A 322 9.81 26.51 -25.59
CA ALA A 322 9.34 25.22 -26.10
C ALA A 322 7.97 25.35 -26.81
N VAL A 323 7.07 26.17 -26.27
CA VAL A 323 5.79 26.48 -26.93
C VAL A 323 6.02 27.24 -28.24
N ALA A 324 6.89 28.26 -28.23
CA ALA A 324 7.17 29.05 -29.42
C ALA A 324 7.78 28.21 -30.57
N ARG A 325 8.55 27.18 -30.24
CA ARG A 325 9.09 26.20 -31.21
C ARG A 325 8.12 25.08 -31.59
N GLY A 326 6.93 25.02 -30.98
CA GLY A 326 5.97 23.94 -31.21
C GLY A 326 6.34 22.60 -30.55
N GLU A 327 7.24 22.61 -29.58
CA GLU A 327 7.74 21.43 -28.86
C GLU A 327 6.92 21.09 -27.61
N TYR A 328 6.14 22.05 -27.10
CA TYR A 328 5.31 21.88 -25.90
C TYR A 328 3.88 22.38 -26.10
N VAL A 329 2.93 21.57 -25.63
CA VAL A 329 1.49 21.79 -25.72
C VAL A 329 0.91 21.71 -24.31
N ASN A 330 0.08 22.70 -23.99
CA ASN A 330 -0.71 22.75 -22.77
C ASN A 330 -2.07 23.39 -23.07
N PRO A 331 -3.21 22.77 -22.68
CA PRO A 331 -4.53 23.30 -23.02
C PRO A 331 -4.82 24.68 -22.43
N ARG A 332 -4.09 25.07 -21.38
CA ARG A 332 -4.22 26.39 -20.76
C ARG A 332 -3.40 27.48 -21.43
N ILE A 333 -2.58 27.15 -22.43
CA ILE A 333 -1.72 28.11 -23.13
C ILE A 333 -2.29 28.32 -24.54
N ASP A 334 -2.57 29.56 -24.89
CA ASP A 334 -3.00 30.00 -26.22
C ASP A 334 -1.81 29.97 -27.19
N GLN A 335 -1.55 28.78 -27.72
CA GLN A 335 -0.44 28.50 -28.62
C GLN A 335 -0.57 29.23 -29.96
N SER A 336 -1.80 29.41 -30.47
CA SER A 336 -2.02 30.09 -31.74
C SER A 336 -1.68 31.57 -31.64
N LYS A 337 -2.02 32.21 -30.51
CA LYS A 337 -1.63 33.58 -30.21
C LYS A 337 -0.12 33.75 -30.06
N ILE A 338 0.56 32.83 -29.39
CA ILE A 338 2.03 32.84 -29.30
C ILE A 338 2.67 32.68 -30.68
N HIS A 339 2.17 31.73 -31.50
CA HIS A 339 2.69 31.52 -32.85
C HIS A 339 2.44 32.73 -33.76
N THR A 340 1.33 33.45 -33.56
CA THR A 340 1.04 34.70 -34.28
C THR A 340 1.99 35.82 -33.86
N ASP A 341 2.21 35.98 -32.56
CA ASP A 341 3.04 37.06 -32.00
C ASP A 341 4.55 36.80 -32.21
N PHE A 342 4.98 35.53 -32.28
CA PHE A 342 6.39 35.12 -32.23
C PHE A 342 6.81 34.00 -33.21
N GLY A 343 6.02 33.65 -34.23
CA GLY A 343 6.32 32.55 -35.16
C GLY A 343 7.44 32.81 -36.20
N GLY A 344 8.06 33.99 -36.20
CA GLY A 344 9.11 34.38 -37.15
C GLY A 344 10.51 33.89 -36.77
N ARG A 345 11.39 33.67 -37.75
CA ARG A 345 12.80 33.21 -37.54
C ARG A 345 13.66 34.16 -36.68
N ASN A 346 13.23 35.42 -36.49
CA ASN A 346 13.92 36.45 -35.70
C ASN A 346 13.09 36.92 -34.49
N ALA A 347 12.18 36.08 -33.99
CA ALA A 347 11.34 36.45 -32.86
C ALA A 347 12.19 36.72 -31.60
N ASP A 348 11.99 37.91 -31.02
CA ASP A 348 12.61 38.31 -29.77
C ASP A 348 11.83 37.69 -28.60
N PHE A 349 12.25 36.48 -28.19
CA PHE A 349 11.61 35.74 -27.11
C PHE A 349 11.71 36.43 -25.75
N THR A 350 12.61 37.41 -25.59
CA THR A 350 12.73 38.19 -24.35
C THR A 350 11.39 38.84 -23.97
N LYS A 351 10.63 39.32 -24.96
CA LYS A 351 9.29 39.91 -24.76
C LYS A 351 8.20 38.88 -24.46
N LEU A 352 8.38 37.63 -24.86
CA LEU A 352 7.45 36.54 -24.53
C LEU A 352 7.48 36.25 -23.03
N TYR A 353 8.65 36.31 -22.39
CA TYR A 353 8.78 36.06 -20.95
C TYR A 353 8.08 37.13 -20.09
N ASP A 354 8.15 38.39 -20.49
CA ASP A 354 7.51 39.51 -19.78
C ASP A 354 5.98 39.43 -19.90
N ARG A 355 5.49 39.04 -21.07
CA ARG A 355 4.07 38.94 -21.39
C ARG A 355 3.50 37.55 -21.16
N TRP A 356 4.24 36.65 -20.51
CA TRP A 356 3.88 35.24 -20.42
C TRP A 356 2.45 35.01 -19.93
N HIS A 357 2.01 35.78 -18.94
CA HIS A 357 0.67 35.75 -18.37
C HIS A 357 -0.47 36.13 -19.34
N ASP A 358 -0.19 36.82 -20.45
CA ASP A 358 -1.17 37.20 -21.49
C ASP A 358 -1.62 36.02 -22.37
N TYR A 359 -0.87 34.92 -22.32
CA TYR A 359 -1.07 33.74 -23.15
C TYR A 359 -1.71 32.58 -22.39
N TRP A 360 -2.00 32.75 -21.11
CA TRP A 360 -2.72 31.74 -20.33
C TRP A 360 -4.22 32.03 -20.37
N THR A 361 -5.01 30.96 -20.52
CA THR A 361 -6.47 31.01 -20.39
C THR A 361 -6.82 31.42 -18.97
N LYS A 362 -7.57 32.52 -18.83
CA LYS A 362 -8.09 33.03 -17.56
C LYS A 362 -9.58 32.70 -17.45
N ARG A 363 -10.08 32.39 -16.26
CA ARG A 363 -11.53 32.28 -16.02
C ARG A 363 -12.15 33.68 -15.93
N GLU A 364 -13.31 33.88 -16.56
CA GLU A 364 -14.05 35.15 -16.46
C GLU A 364 -14.36 35.47 -14.99
N GLY A 365 -13.99 36.68 -14.56
CA GLY A 365 -14.36 37.22 -13.24
C GLY A 365 -13.50 36.77 -12.04
N GLN A 366 -12.35 36.11 -12.23
CA GLN A 366 -11.43 35.80 -11.12
C GLN A 366 -9.99 36.23 -11.42
N GLU A 367 -9.36 36.91 -10.45
CA GLU A 367 -7.91 37.12 -10.46
C GLU A 367 -7.20 35.80 -10.20
N GLU A 368 -6.35 35.35 -11.14
CA GLU A 368 -5.53 34.17 -10.95
C GLU A 368 -4.21 34.53 -10.26
N ASP A 369 -3.81 33.70 -9.29
CA ASP A 369 -2.50 33.75 -8.64
C ASP A 369 -1.37 33.73 -9.70
N ALA A 370 -0.34 34.56 -9.55
CA ALA A 370 0.81 34.58 -10.44
C ALA A 370 1.48 33.19 -10.58
N ALA A 371 1.38 32.35 -9.55
CA ALA A 371 1.82 30.94 -9.59
C ALA A 371 1.05 30.07 -10.61
N ALA A 372 -0.06 30.56 -11.18
CA ALA A 372 -0.81 29.89 -12.24
C ALA A 372 -0.06 29.87 -13.57
N PHE A 373 0.84 30.83 -13.80
CA PHE A 373 1.54 31.10 -15.07
C PHE A 373 2.99 30.60 -15.01
N TYR A 374 3.15 29.28 -14.88
CA TYR A 374 4.48 28.67 -14.71
C TYR A 374 5.28 28.64 -16.01
N LYS A 375 6.61 28.75 -15.89
CA LYS A 375 7.59 28.71 -16.99
C LYS A 375 8.48 27.46 -16.95
N SER A 376 8.57 26.80 -15.79
CA SER A 376 9.21 25.49 -15.62
C SER A 376 8.22 24.47 -15.04
N THR A 377 8.33 23.21 -15.45
CA THR A 377 7.58 22.08 -14.88
C THR A 377 8.43 20.82 -14.78
N LEU A 378 8.28 20.11 -13.65
CA LEU A 378 8.80 18.76 -13.43
C LEU A 378 7.61 17.86 -13.05
N ILE A 379 7.38 16.82 -13.85
CA ILE A 379 6.30 15.86 -13.66
C ILE A 379 6.90 14.48 -13.40
N MET A 380 6.62 13.93 -12.22
CA MET A 380 7.07 12.61 -11.80
C MET A 380 5.89 11.62 -11.81
N PRO A 381 5.97 10.50 -12.55
CA PRO A 381 4.95 9.45 -12.49
C PRO A 381 4.92 8.77 -11.13
N LEU A 382 3.73 8.47 -10.63
CA LEU A 382 3.54 7.56 -9.52
C LEU A 382 3.48 6.15 -10.10
N LYS A 383 4.59 5.40 -10.03
CA LYS A 383 4.70 4.05 -10.59
C LYS A 383 5.58 3.15 -9.72
N LEU A 384 5.37 1.84 -9.80
CA LEU A 384 6.19 0.84 -9.10
C LEU A 384 7.22 0.13 -9.98
N TRP A 385 7.11 0.25 -11.30
CA TRP A 385 7.73 -0.68 -12.26
C TRP A 385 9.25 -0.53 -12.45
N ASP A 386 9.87 0.46 -11.81
CA ASP A 386 11.33 0.60 -11.80
C ASP A 386 12.00 -0.29 -10.73
N SER A 387 11.21 -0.99 -9.91
CA SER A 387 11.67 -1.86 -8.83
C SER A 387 11.56 -3.34 -9.20
N GLU A 388 12.37 -4.19 -8.54
CA GLU A 388 12.18 -5.64 -8.61
C GLU A 388 10.85 -6.04 -7.95
N ILE A 389 9.82 -6.23 -8.78
CA ILE A 389 8.51 -6.69 -8.34
C ILE A 389 8.40 -8.20 -8.50
N SER A 390 8.02 -8.89 -7.42
CA SER A 390 7.82 -10.34 -7.41
C SER A 390 6.69 -10.76 -8.37
N PRO A 391 6.79 -11.94 -9.01
CA PRO A 391 5.75 -12.44 -9.91
C PRO A 391 4.36 -12.47 -9.25
N GLU A 392 4.28 -12.81 -7.95
CA GLU A 392 3.03 -12.87 -7.20
C GLU A 392 2.38 -11.49 -7.06
N PHE A 393 3.20 -10.45 -6.85
CA PHE A 393 2.69 -9.09 -6.78
C PHE A 393 2.30 -8.56 -8.17
N ARG A 394 2.95 -9.02 -9.25
CA ARG A 394 2.54 -8.67 -10.63
C ARG A 394 1.15 -9.18 -10.96
N VAL A 395 0.82 -10.42 -10.59
CA VAL A 395 -0.54 -10.98 -10.79
C VAL A 395 -1.58 -10.12 -10.05
N PHE A 396 -1.28 -9.67 -8.84
CA PHE A 396 -2.16 -8.73 -8.12
C PHE A 396 -2.34 -7.41 -8.89
N LEU A 397 -1.26 -6.84 -9.46
CA LEU A 397 -1.30 -5.59 -10.23
C LEU A 397 -2.01 -5.74 -11.58
N GLU A 398 -1.82 -6.87 -12.27
CA GLU A 398 -2.47 -7.20 -13.55
C GLU A 398 -3.99 -7.37 -13.39
N GLY A 399 -4.44 -7.89 -12.24
CA GLY A 399 -5.86 -7.96 -11.87
C GLY A 399 -6.52 -6.62 -11.54
N LEU A 400 -5.80 -5.49 -11.57
CA LEU A 400 -6.36 -4.18 -11.25
C LEU A 400 -7.05 -3.47 -12.45
N GLU A 401 -7.09 -4.07 -13.65
CA GLU A 401 -7.55 -3.43 -14.91
C GLU A 401 -6.89 -2.06 -15.19
N ILE A 402 -5.64 -1.89 -14.76
CA ILE A 402 -4.90 -0.65 -14.96
C ILE A 402 -4.00 -0.84 -16.18
N ASP A 403 -4.52 -0.47 -17.34
CA ASP A 403 -3.79 -0.38 -18.62
C ASP A 403 -2.57 0.57 -18.55
N THR A 404 -2.45 1.35 -17.48
CA THR A 404 -1.36 2.30 -17.27
C THR A 404 -0.51 1.89 -16.06
N ARG A 405 0.76 1.59 -16.30
CA ARG A 405 1.83 1.38 -15.31
C ARG A 405 2.07 2.58 -14.35
N ILE A 406 1.24 3.61 -14.44
CA ILE A 406 1.28 4.89 -13.75
C ILE A 406 -0.07 5.05 -13.04
N PHE A 407 -0.06 5.42 -11.77
CA PHE A 407 -1.24 5.56 -10.89
C PHE A 407 -1.57 7.03 -10.61
N GLY A 408 -0.82 7.95 -11.20
CA GLY A 408 -0.96 9.39 -11.00
C GLY A 408 0.32 10.15 -11.34
N TYR A 409 0.30 11.46 -11.12
CA TYR A 409 1.41 12.36 -11.43
C TYR A 409 1.64 13.34 -10.29
N LEU A 410 2.89 13.47 -9.86
CA LEU A 410 3.36 14.54 -8.99
C LEU A 410 3.95 15.64 -9.88
N CYS A 411 3.28 16.79 -9.92
CA CYS A 411 3.67 17.95 -10.72
C CYS A 411 4.28 19.02 -9.80
N LEU A 412 5.43 19.54 -10.20
CA LEU A 412 6.12 20.66 -9.59
C LEU A 412 6.21 21.76 -10.65
N ASP A 413 5.59 22.91 -10.40
CA ASP A 413 5.53 24.01 -11.36
C ASP A 413 6.15 25.27 -10.76
N HIS A 414 6.93 26.00 -11.55
CA HIS A 414 7.60 27.22 -11.09
C HIS A 414 7.50 28.35 -12.11
N THR A 415 7.41 29.61 -11.65
CA THR A 415 7.22 30.81 -12.48
C THR A 415 8.48 31.26 -13.22
N GLU A 416 9.65 30.82 -12.76
CA GLU A 416 10.94 31.09 -13.40
C GLU A 416 11.33 29.99 -14.38
N VAL A 417 12.13 30.35 -15.39
CA VAL A 417 12.83 29.41 -16.27
C VAL A 417 14.07 28.83 -15.57
N ASP A 418 14.55 27.68 -16.06
CA ASP A 418 15.77 27.01 -15.57
C ASP A 418 15.79 26.77 -14.06
N TYR A 419 14.60 26.60 -13.47
CA TYR A 419 14.47 26.51 -12.03
C TYR A 419 14.88 25.13 -11.48
N PHE A 420 14.54 24.05 -12.20
CA PHE A 420 14.78 22.69 -11.72
C PHE A 420 16.16 22.19 -12.14
N ASN A 421 16.90 21.65 -11.18
CA ASN A 421 18.16 20.96 -11.40
C ASN A 421 17.92 19.44 -11.43
N ALA A 422 18.04 18.85 -12.61
CA ALA A 422 17.78 17.43 -12.83
C ALA A 422 18.62 16.51 -11.92
N ALA A 423 19.86 16.87 -11.59
CA ALA A 423 20.74 16.02 -10.78
C ALA A 423 20.26 15.85 -9.33
N VAL A 424 19.48 16.80 -8.83
CA VAL A 424 19.04 16.84 -7.42
C VAL A 424 17.53 16.66 -7.30
N ASP A 425 16.76 17.42 -8.08
CA ASP A 425 15.31 17.57 -7.87
C ASP A 425 14.56 16.31 -8.26
N LEU A 426 15.06 15.57 -9.26
CA LEU A 426 14.49 14.29 -9.67
C LEU A 426 14.52 13.26 -8.56
N ASN A 427 15.62 13.19 -7.80
CA ASN A 427 15.78 12.22 -6.73
C ASN A 427 14.79 12.49 -5.58
N MET A 428 14.65 13.76 -5.19
CA MET A 428 13.69 14.14 -4.15
C MET A 428 12.24 13.92 -4.62
N ALA A 429 11.91 14.34 -5.84
CA ALA A 429 10.58 14.13 -6.42
C ALA A 429 10.23 12.64 -6.54
N LYS A 430 11.21 11.79 -6.90
CA LYS A 430 11.05 10.33 -7.00
C LYS A 430 10.74 9.70 -5.65
N ILE A 431 11.48 10.07 -4.58
CA ILE A 431 11.24 9.54 -3.23
C ILE A 431 9.82 9.86 -2.76
N VAL A 432 9.35 11.07 -3.01
CA VAL A 432 7.97 11.45 -2.67
C VAL A 432 6.95 10.71 -3.53
N ALA A 433 7.17 10.66 -4.85
CA ALA A 433 6.27 9.96 -5.76
C ALA A 433 6.12 8.47 -5.41
N ASP A 434 7.21 7.79 -5.05
CA ASP A 434 7.19 6.37 -4.66
C ASP A 434 6.43 6.14 -3.36
N ALA A 435 6.64 7.01 -2.36
CA ALA A 435 5.92 6.93 -1.09
C ALA A 435 4.41 7.13 -1.28
N LEU A 436 4.01 8.14 -2.05
CA LEU A 436 2.60 8.42 -2.34
C LEU A 436 1.98 7.32 -3.21
N CYS A 437 2.72 6.77 -4.18
CA CYS A 437 2.29 5.64 -4.99
C CYS A 437 1.98 4.42 -4.11
N THR A 438 2.84 4.13 -3.12
CA THR A 438 2.64 3.01 -2.19
C THR A 438 1.36 3.19 -1.38
N MET A 439 1.11 4.39 -0.84
CA MET A 439 -0.11 4.67 -0.10
C MET A 439 -1.37 4.61 -0.98
N LEU A 440 -1.30 5.07 -2.24
CA LEU A 440 -2.39 4.93 -3.20
C LEU A 440 -2.74 3.46 -3.45
N LEU A 441 -1.75 2.60 -3.65
CA LEU A 441 -1.98 1.17 -3.87
C LEU A 441 -2.60 0.48 -2.65
N LEU A 442 -2.11 0.82 -1.45
CA LEU A 442 -2.72 0.34 -0.22
C LEU A 442 -4.18 0.79 -0.11
N ARG A 443 -4.49 2.04 -0.47
CA ARG A 443 -5.86 2.53 -0.55
C ARG A 443 -6.70 1.72 -1.53
N MET A 444 -6.21 1.51 -2.76
CA MET A 444 -6.87 0.72 -3.82
C MET A 444 -7.17 -0.71 -3.36
N LYS A 445 -6.27 -1.34 -2.61
CA LYS A 445 -6.46 -2.67 -2.05
C LYS A 445 -7.72 -2.76 -1.16
N TRP A 446 -8.00 -1.75 -0.35
CA TRP A 446 -9.17 -1.76 0.56
C TRP A 446 -10.40 -1.05 -0.02
N THR A 447 -10.27 -0.31 -1.12
CA THR A 447 -11.40 0.31 -1.82
C THR A 447 -11.67 -0.42 -3.13
N THR A 448 -11.06 0.06 -4.22
CA THR A 448 -10.77 -0.58 -5.52
C THR A 448 -11.26 -2.01 -5.66
N HIS A 449 -10.39 -2.84 -5.12
CA HIS A 449 -10.29 -4.26 -5.40
C HIS A 449 -10.73 -5.09 -4.20
N SER A 450 -11.48 -4.47 -3.29
CA SER A 450 -12.07 -5.14 -2.14
C SER A 450 -13.51 -5.51 -2.46
N SER A 451 -13.77 -6.81 -2.61
CA SER A 451 -15.14 -7.34 -2.76
C SER A 451 -16.05 -6.95 -1.58
N ASN A 452 -15.51 -6.83 -0.37
CA ASN A 452 -16.25 -6.38 0.81
C ASN A 452 -16.70 -4.92 0.67
N THR A 453 -15.77 -4.06 0.26
CA THR A 453 -16.02 -2.63 0.11
C THR A 453 -16.95 -2.37 -1.06
N HIS A 454 -16.77 -3.11 -2.16
CA HIS A 454 -17.66 -3.10 -3.32
C HIS A 454 -19.09 -3.50 -2.95
N ALA A 455 -19.26 -4.62 -2.22
CA ALA A 455 -20.58 -5.06 -1.77
C ALA A 455 -21.28 -4.02 -0.90
N VAL A 456 -20.59 -3.45 0.10
CA VAL A 456 -21.18 -2.44 1.00
C VAL A 456 -21.45 -1.12 0.27
N SER A 457 -20.63 -0.75 -0.71
CA SER A 457 -20.82 0.50 -1.47
C SER A 457 -22.11 0.51 -2.31
N LYS A 458 -22.68 -0.66 -2.63
CA LYS A 458 -23.94 -0.80 -3.38
C LYS A 458 -25.19 -0.63 -2.49
N ILE A 459 -25.04 -0.62 -1.17
CA ILE A 459 -26.16 -0.43 -0.25
C ILE A 459 -26.69 1.00 -0.43
N PRO A 460 -28.01 1.21 -0.58
CA PRO A 460 -28.57 2.52 -0.95
C PRO A 460 -28.13 3.69 -0.06
N ILE A 461 -28.07 3.48 1.26
CA ILE A 461 -27.65 4.52 2.20
C ILE A 461 -26.16 4.89 2.03
N VAL A 462 -25.32 3.90 1.72
CA VAL A 462 -23.88 4.08 1.47
C VAL A 462 -23.63 4.73 0.13
N ALA A 463 -24.32 4.28 -0.92
CA ALA A 463 -24.25 4.88 -2.25
C ALA A 463 -24.69 6.36 -2.22
N LYS A 464 -25.79 6.66 -1.51
CA LYS A 464 -26.25 8.04 -1.29
C LYS A 464 -25.21 8.85 -0.53
N TRP A 465 -24.59 8.31 0.51
CA TRP A 465 -23.55 9.03 1.25
C TRP A 465 -22.32 9.32 0.36
N LEU A 466 -21.90 8.35 -0.45
CA LEU A 466 -20.79 8.47 -1.40
C LEU A 466 -21.03 9.55 -2.46
N SER A 467 -22.26 9.68 -2.96
CA SER A 467 -22.59 10.70 -3.97
C SER A 467 -22.47 12.13 -3.45
N HIS A 468 -22.44 12.33 -2.13
CA HIS A 468 -22.26 13.64 -1.48
C HIS A 468 -20.80 13.88 -1.03
N GLN A 469 -19.90 12.92 -1.23
CA GLN A 469 -18.49 13.12 -0.93
C GLN A 469 -17.82 13.90 -2.07
N ASP A 470 -16.98 14.87 -1.69
CA ASP A 470 -16.15 15.62 -2.64
C ASP A 470 -15.27 14.64 -3.44
N THR A 471 -15.50 14.60 -4.75
CA THR A 471 -14.94 13.62 -5.70
C THR A 471 -13.48 13.90 -6.07
N THR A 472 -12.89 14.95 -5.50
CA THR A 472 -11.53 15.44 -5.77
C THR A 472 -10.43 14.65 -5.05
N ALA A 473 -10.70 14.04 -3.90
CA ALA A 473 -9.83 12.99 -3.37
C ALA A 473 -10.17 11.68 -4.10
N PRO A 474 -9.24 10.75 -4.38
CA PRO A 474 -9.52 9.59 -5.21
C PRO A 474 -10.53 8.69 -4.50
N ALA A 475 -11.81 8.96 -4.70
CA ALA A 475 -12.82 7.96 -4.75
C ALA A 475 -12.31 7.04 -5.85
N ILE A 476 -11.70 5.94 -5.47
CA ILE A 476 -11.57 4.80 -6.36
C ILE A 476 -12.91 4.10 -6.13
N ILE A 477 -13.93 4.72 -6.74
CA ILE A 477 -15.37 4.41 -6.74
C ILE A 477 -16.02 4.86 -8.08
N PRO A 478 -15.46 5.70 -8.98
CA PRO A 478 -16.09 5.99 -10.27
C PRO A 478 -16.35 4.77 -11.15
N GLN A 479 -15.59 3.68 -10.99
CA GLN A 479 -15.92 2.41 -11.66
C GLN A 479 -17.25 1.78 -11.15
N LEU A 480 -17.72 2.12 -9.95
CA LEU A 480 -19.00 1.64 -9.42
C LEU A 480 -20.23 2.39 -9.95
N VAL A 481 -20.07 3.62 -10.46
CA VAL A 481 -21.17 4.40 -11.05
C VAL A 481 -21.23 4.21 -12.57
N ALA A 482 -20.09 4.03 -13.25
CA ALA A 482 -20.04 3.83 -14.70
C ALA A 482 -20.55 2.45 -15.17
N LEU A 483 -20.60 1.43 -14.31
CA LEU A 483 -21.18 0.11 -14.61
C LEU A 483 -22.71 0.07 -14.52
N GLN A 484 -23.39 1.21 -14.37
CA GLN A 484 -24.86 1.29 -14.33
C GLN A 484 -25.55 1.12 -15.69
N SER A 485 -24.85 1.08 -16.83
CA SER A 485 -25.50 1.09 -18.16
C SER A 485 -25.40 -0.16 -19.02
N GLU A 486 -24.64 -1.20 -18.66
CA GLU A 486 -24.50 -2.40 -19.52
C GLU A 486 -24.38 -3.69 -18.71
N LEU A 487 -25.50 -4.20 -18.21
CA LEU A 487 -25.69 -5.63 -17.96
C LEU A 487 -27.16 -5.94 -18.25
N PRO A 488 -27.48 -6.72 -19.30
CA PRO A 488 -28.85 -7.17 -19.51
C PRO A 488 -29.26 -8.08 -18.37
N SER A 489 -30.46 -7.85 -17.85
CA SER A 489 -31.17 -8.75 -16.94
C SER A 489 -31.25 -10.15 -17.56
N LEU A 490 -30.61 -11.13 -16.93
CA LEU A 490 -30.90 -12.54 -17.16
C LEU A 490 -31.33 -13.14 -15.83
N GLU A 491 -32.64 -13.15 -15.64
CA GLU A 491 -33.33 -14.08 -14.76
C GLU A 491 -33.42 -15.46 -15.44
N THR A 492 -33.43 -16.47 -14.56
CA THR A 492 -33.90 -17.87 -14.70
C THR A 492 -33.07 -18.93 -15.45
N GLU A 493 -32.65 -19.90 -14.63
CA GLU A 493 -32.80 -21.37 -14.76
C GLU A 493 -31.99 -22.15 -15.82
N GLY A 494 -31.31 -23.22 -15.36
CA GLY A 494 -31.11 -24.44 -16.15
C GLY A 494 -29.67 -24.94 -16.35
N GLU A 495 -29.31 -25.96 -15.56
CA GLU A 495 -28.35 -27.07 -15.83
C GLU A 495 -26.80 -26.87 -15.83
N PRO A 496 -26.05 -27.90 -15.36
CA PRO A 496 -24.60 -27.85 -15.21
C PRO A 496 -23.89 -28.26 -16.50
N LEU A 497 -23.15 -27.34 -17.10
CA LEU A 497 -22.33 -27.64 -18.29
C LEU A 497 -21.02 -28.33 -17.90
N LEU A 498 -20.94 -29.58 -18.32
CA LEU A 498 -19.78 -30.47 -18.35
C LEU A 498 -18.51 -29.77 -18.85
N VAL A 499 -17.45 -29.93 -18.06
CA VAL A 499 -16.06 -29.62 -18.40
C VAL A 499 -15.67 -30.43 -19.64
N SER A 500 -15.48 -29.79 -20.79
CA SER A 500 -14.91 -30.44 -21.97
C SER A 500 -13.39 -30.62 -21.77
N ALA A 501 -12.95 -31.83 -22.10
CA ALA A 501 -11.65 -32.43 -21.81
C ALA A 501 -10.47 -31.90 -22.65
N GLU A 502 -10.49 -30.65 -23.10
CA GLU A 502 -9.49 -30.12 -24.05
C GLU A 502 -8.35 -29.31 -23.41
N LEU A 503 -8.44 -28.94 -22.14
CA LEU A 503 -7.32 -28.30 -21.43
C LEU A 503 -6.27 -29.30 -20.90
N GLY A 504 -6.57 -30.60 -20.90
CA GLY A 504 -5.71 -31.66 -20.37
C GLY A 504 -4.63 -32.17 -21.33
N GLN A 505 -4.72 -31.87 -22.63
CA GLN A 505 -3.79 -32.40 -23.64
C GLN A 505 -2.66 -31.43 -24.03
N GLN A 506 -2.69 -30.16 -23.63
CA GLN A 506 -1.64 -29.19 -24.00
C GLN A 506 -0.47 -29.08 -23.01
N LEU A 507 -0.50 -29.82 -21.88
CA LEU A 507 0.58 -29.81 -20.88
C LEU A 507 1.50 -31.06 -20.92
N ALA A 508 1.37 -31.91 -21.93
CA ALA A 508 2.21 -33.11 -22.09
C ALA A 508 3.37 -32.96 -23.12
N ALA A 509 3.57 -31.78 -23.72
CA ALA A 509 4.55 -31.59 -24.80
C ALA A 509 5.85 -30.84 -24.39
N VAL A 510 6.16 -30.75 -23.09
CA VAL A 510 7.46 -30.24 -22.60
C VAL A 510 8.01 -31.11 -21.47
N ARG A 511 8.21 -32.40 -21.76
CA ARG A 511 9.08 -33.28 -20.98
C ARG A 511 10.03 -34.03 -21.89
#